data_AF-A0A382T8X0-F1
#
_entry.id   AF-A0A382T8X0-F1
#
_cell.length_a   1.000
_cell.length_b   1.000
_cell.length_c   1.000
_cell.angle_alpha   90.00
_cell.angle_beta   90.00
_cell.angle_gamma   90.00
#
_symmetry.space_group_name_H-M   'P 1'
#
loop_
_entity.id
_entity.type
_entity.pdbx_description
1 polymer ?
#
loop_
_entity_poly.entity_id
_entity_poly.type
_entity_poly.pdbx_seq_one_letter_code
_entity_poly.pdbx_strand_id
1 'polypeptide(L)'
;RDNFLERITLNVGHELHKLGLYLINVNITDITDDSEYIESIGKKAAATAVNAAKADVAVADRDGAIGAAEANRARDIQVAENAAEAEKGKKAASADERIFVQNQESLAIEGENTSKANIAEYNATLAEKEAEAMRRAEVASRTAEMEVQKAQYLLEQERLRAEEIVSEEIAKQQIEIAASAEAERQRRIAQGEADAILAIYTAEAEGVQKVLEAKASGYKMLVASAGGDAKAAATLLMVEKVDSMVQAQVEAVKNLQIDKITVWDSGNGEDGKGATSNFVSSLVQTLPPMHDVAKMAGVELPEY
;
A
#
# COMPACT_ATOMS: atom_id res chain seq x y z
N ARG A 1 -118.02 -38.57 96.96
CA ARG A 1 -118.36 -37.96 98.27
C ARG A 1 -119.85 -37.63 98.33
N ASP A 2 -120.36 -36.84 97.37
CA ASP A 2 -121.75 -36.39 97.36
C ASP A 2 -122.77 -37.54 97.32
N ASN A 3 -122.51 -38.58 96.53
CA ASN A 3 -123.37 -39.77 96.45
C ASN A 3 -123.47 -40.57 97.78
N PHE A 4 -122.45 -40.51 98.65
CA PHE A 4 -122.43 -41.24 99.93
C PHE A 4 -123.27 -40.53 101.01
N LEU A 5 -123.24 -39.19 101.04
CA LEU A 5 -124.06 -38.38 101.94
C LEU A 5 -125.56 -38.55 101.67
N GLU A 6 -125.93 -38.64 100.40
CA GLU A 6 -127.31 -38.88 99.97
C GLU A 6 -127.85 -40.22 100.50
N ARG A 7 -127.04 -41.29 100.48
CA ARG A 7 -127.45 -42.60 101.00
C ARG A 7 -127.63 -42.66 102.52
N ILE A 8 -126.82 -41.91 103.28
CA ILE A 8 -126.94 -41.88 104.74
C ILE A 8 -128.22 -41.15 105.15
N THR A 9 -128.52 -40.02 104.53
CA THR A 9 -129.73 -39.25 104.85
C THR A 9 -131.01 -40.03 104.59
N LEU A 10 -131.09 -40.77 103.48
CA LEU A 10 -132.22 -41.63 103.15
C LEU A 10 -132.41 -42.78 104.15
N ASN A 11 -131.37 -43.55 104.44
CA ASN A 11 -131.51 -44.77 105.24
C ASN A 11 -131.58 -44.49 106.75
N VAL A 12 -130.67 -43.66 107.26
CA VAL A 12 -130.59 -43.36 108.70
C VAL A 12 -131.69 -42.38 109.08
N GLY A 13 -132.04 -41.44 108.19
CA GLY A 13 -133.17 -40.54 108.39
C GLY A 13 -134.49 -41.30 108.52
N HIS A 14 -134.71 -42.34 107.70
CA HIS A 14 -135.91 -43.17 107.79
C HIS A 14 -136.01 -43.95 109.11
N GLU A 15 -134.90 -44.47 109.65
CA GLU A 15 -134.91 -45.17 110.93
C GLU A 15 -135.08 -44.24 112.14
N LEU A 16 -134.45 -43.06 112.13
CA LEU A 16 -134.60 -42.06 113.19
C LEU A 16 -136.03 -41.49 113.24
N HIS A 17 -136.71 -41.41 112.10
CA HIS A 17 -138.07 -40.91 112.00
C HIS A 17 -139.09 -41.78 112.74
N LYS A 18 -138.87 -43.11 112.79
CA LYS A 18 -139.69 -44.04 113.59
C LYS A 18 -139.62 -43.77 115.09
N LEU A 19 -138.54 -43.15 115.54
CA LEU A 19 -138.32 -42.74 116.93
C LEU A 19 -138.72 -41.26 117.17
N GLY A 20 -139.30 -40.60 116.16
CA GLY A 20 -139.75 -39.20 116.24
C GLY A 20 -138.66 -38.14 116.05
N LEU A 21 -137.45 -38.53 115.61
CA LEU A 21 -136.32 -37.62 115.38
C LEU A 21 -136.13 -37.34 113.88
N TYR A 22 -135.79 -36.10 113.52
CA TYR A 22 -135.52 -35.68 112.13
C TYR A 22 -134.03 -35.37 111.94
N LEU A 23 -133.45 -35.96 110.91
CA LEU A 23 -132.05 -35.78 110.55
C LEU A 23 -131.94 -34.68 109.49
N ILE A 24 -131.35 -33.53 109.86
CA ILE A 24 -131.35 -32.30 109.04
C ILE A 24 -130.08 -32.19 108.20
N ASN A 25 -128.92 -32.49 108.77
CA ASN A 25 -127.63 -32.39 108.09
C ASN A 25 -126.67 -33.45 108.64
N VAL A 26 -125.92 -34.08 107.74
CA VAL A 26 -124.79 -34.95 108.06
C VAL A 26 -123.56 -34.33 107.44
N ASN A 27 -122.62 -33.90 108.28
CA ASN A 27 -121.31 -33.46 107.85
C ASN A 27 -120.31 -34.59 108.13
N ILE A 28 -119.54 -34.94 107.10
CA ILE A 28 -118.38 -35.83 107.27
C ILE A 28 -117.19 -34.93 107.60
N THR A 29 -116.71 -35.02 108.83
CA THR A 29 -115.54 -34.30 109.32
C THR A 29 -114.26 -34.95 108.82
N ASP A 30 -114.04 -36.23 109.12
CA ASP A 30 -112.84 -36.97 108.73
C ASP A 30 -113.20 -38.34 108.15
N ILE A 31 -112.45 -38.75 107.13
CA ILE A 31 -112.54 -40.09 106.53
C ILE A 31 -111.19 -40.77 106.80
N THR A 32 -111.19 -41.72 107.72
CA THR A 32 -110.03 -42.53 108.07
C THR A 32 -110.30 -43.99 107.71
N ASP A 33 -109.27 -44.68 107.26
CA ASP A 33 -109.31 -46.11 106.97
C ASP A 33 -108.37 -46.84 107.95
N ASP A 34 -108.76 -48.03 108.41
CA ASP A 34 -107.93 -48.90 109.25
C ASP A 34 -106.81 -49.55 108.42
N SER A 35 -106.99 -49.61 107.11
CA SER A 35 -105.95 -49.99 106.14
C SER A 35 -105.31 -48.72 105.55
N GLU A 36 -103.99 -48.69 105.37
CA GLU A 36 -103.22 -47.55 104.83
C GLU A 36 -103.51 -47.22 103.34
N TYR A 37 -104.69 -47.59 102.82
CA TYR A 37 -105.05 -47.54 101.40
C TYR A 37 -105.23 -46.11 100.86
N ILE A 38 -105.96 -45.26 101.58
CA ILE A 38 -106.22 -43.86 101.14
C ILE A 38 -104.92 -43.06 101.09
N GLU A 39 -104.06 -43.22 102.09
CA GLU A 39 -102.75 -42.58 102.13
C GLU A 39 -101.85 -43.09 100.99
N SER A 40 -101.89 -44.39 100.70
CA SER A 40 -101.13 -45.00 99.60
C SER A 40 -101.59 -44.54 98.21
N ILE A 41 -102.90 -44.34 98.00
CA ILE A 41 -103.42 -43.75 96.75
C ILE A 41 -103.02 -42.29 96.61
N GLY A 42 -103.08 -41.50 97.70
CA GLY A 42 -102.61 -40.12 97.70
C GLY A 42 -101.12 -40.02 97.37
N LYS A 43 -100.29 -40.84 98.02
CA LYS A 43 -98.84 -40.97 97.74
C LYS A 43 -98.59 -41.39 96.29
N LYS A 44 -99.35 -42.35 95.75
CA LYS A 44 -99.25 -42.80 94.35
C LYS A 44 -99.63 -41.68 93.38
N ALA A 45 -100.77 -41.01 93.57
CA ALA A 45 -101.21 -39.92 92.70
C ALA A 45 -100.22 -38.75 92.71
N ALA A 46 -99.72 -38.35 93.89
CA ALA A 46 -98.70 -37.32 94.02
C ALA A 46 -97.38 -37.72 93.32
N ALA A 47 -96.91 -38.95 93.52
CA ALA A 47 -95.72 -39.46 92.83
C ALA A 47 -95.91 -39.51 91.30
N THR A 48 -97.11 -39.87 90.83
CA THR A 48 -97.43 -39.90 89.40
C THR A 48 -97.41 -38.51 88.79
N ALA A 49 -97.99 -37.52 89.48
CA ALA A 49 -97.97 -36.13 89.06
C ALA A 49 -96.55 -35.53 89.06
N VAL A 50 -95.76 -35.82 90.10
CA VAL A 50 -94.35 -35.38 90.19
C VAL A 50 -93.50 -36.02 89.10
N ASN A 51 -93.69 -37.31 88.81
CA ASN A 51 -92.95 -37.98 87.74
C ASN A 51 -93.38 -37.50 86.34
N ALA A 52 -94.67 -37.21 86.14
CA ALA A 52 -95.15 -36.59 84.91
C ALA A 52 -94.52 -35.21 84.69
N ALA A 53 -94.54 -34.34 85.71
CA ALA A 53 -93.89 -33.03 85.63
C ALA A 53 -92.37 -33.13 85.40
N LYS A 54 -91.69 -34.11 86.03
CA LYS A 54 -90.27 -34.39 85.76
C LYS A 54 -90.03 -34.85 84.33
N ALA A 55 -90.92 -35.67 83.77
CA ALA A 55 -90.83 -36.11 82.38
C ALA A 55 -91.01 -34.93 81.41
N ASP A 56 -91.98 -34.05 81.67
CA ASP A 56 -92.23 -32.87 80.83
C ASP A 56 -91.05 -31.90 80.86
N VAL A 57 -90.47 -31.65 82.05
CA VAL A 57 -89.26 -30.83 82.18
C VAL A 57 -88.08 -31.47 81.44
N ALA A 58 -87.88 -32.79 81.57
CA ALA A 58 -86.80 -33.48 80.86
C ALA A 58 -86.99 -33.46 79.32
N VAL A 59 -88.22 -33.50 78.83
CA VAL A 59 -88.53 -33.35 77.40
C VAL A 59 -88.24 -31.92 76.93
N ALA A 60 -88.67 -30.91 77.69
CA ALA A 60 -88.40 -29.51 77.37
C ALA A 60 -86.89 -29.20 77.38
N ASP A 61 -86.15 -29.71 78.36
CA ASP A 61 -84.69 -29.57 78.44
C ASP A 61 -83.99 -30.26 77.26
N ARG A 62 -84.43 -31.48 76.90
CA ARG A 62 -83.90 -32.21 75.73
C ARG A 62 -84.15 -31.43 74.44
N ASP A 63 -85.37 -30.96 74.22
CA ASP A 63 -85.75 -30.26 73.00
C ASP A 63 -85.06 -28.89 72.91
N GLY A 64 -84.89 -28.20 74.05
CA GLY A 64 -84.08 -26.99 74.16
C GLY A 64 -82.61 -27.23 73.84
N ALA A 65 -82.02 -28.32 74.35
CA ALA A 65 -80.64 -28.70 74.05
C ALA A 65 -80.44 -29.08 72.57
N ILE A 66 -81.40 -29.80 71.97
CA ILE A 66 -81.39 -30.15 70.54
C ILE A 66 -81.48 -28.88 69.70
N GLY A 67 -82.44 -27.98 69.98
CA GLY A 67 -82.59 -26.73 69.25
C GLY A 67 -81.35 -25.84 69.35
N ALA A 68 -80.72 -25.77 70.53
CA ALA A 68 -79.46 -25.06 70.70
C ALA A 68 -78.31 -25.69 69.90
N ALA A 69 -78.20 -27.03 69.89
CA ALA A 69 -77.19 -27.74 69.12
C ALA A 69 -77.37 -27.58 67.60
N GLU A 70 -78.61 -27.63 67.11
CA GLU A 70 -78.95 -27.41 65.70
C GLU A 70 -78.64 -25.97 65.27
N ALA A 71 -79.03 -24.97 66.07
CA ALA A 71 -78.71 -23.58 65.81
C ALA A 71 -77.19 -23.32 65.81
N ASN A 72 -76.46 -23.96 66.74
CA ASN A 72 -75.00 -23.89 66.77
C ASN A 72 -74.38 -24.50 65.51
N ARG A 73 -74.79 -25.71 65.15
CA ARG A 73 -74.31 -26.39 63.94
C ARG A 73 -74.58 -25.59 62.68
N ALA A 74 -75.79 -25.05 62.52
CA ALA A 74 -76.16 -24.26 61.35
C ALA A 74 -75.31 -22.99 61.23
N ARG A 75 -75.07 -22.29 62.35
CA ARG A 75 -74.18 -21.13 62.39
C ARG A 75 -72.75 -21.50 61.99
N ASP A 76 -72.21 -22.57 62.57
CA ASP A 76 -70.82 -22.96 62.32
C ASP A 76 -70.61 -23.37 60.87
N ILE A 77 -71.58 -24.07 60.26
CA ILE A 77 -71.58 -24.40 58.83
C ILE A 77 -71.59 -23.11 57.99
N GLN A 78 -72.52 -22.19 58.24
CA GLN A 78 -72.59 -20.94 57.46
C GLN A 78 -71.35 -20.07 57.62
N VAL A 79 -70.77 -19.99 58.82
CA VAL A 79 -69.53 -19.24 59.04
C VAL A 79 -68.38 -19.89 58.27
N ALA A 80 -68.26 -21.23 58.31
CA ALA A 80 -67.23 -21.94 57.57
C ALA A 80 -67.39 -21.80 56.04
N GLU A 81 -68.62 -21.87 55.52
CA GLU A 81 -68.93 -21.68 54.09
C GLU A 81 -68.55 -20.27 53.62
N ASN A 82 -69.00 -19.24 54.34
CA ASN A 82 -68.66 -17.85 54.02
C ASN A 82 -67.16 -17.59 54.11
N ALA A 83 -66.46 -18.18 55.10
CA ALA A 83 -65.01 -18.06 55.21
C ALA A 83 -64.29 -18.73 54.03
N ALA A 84 -64.74 -19.93 53.62
CA ALA A 84 -64.18 -20.63 52.47
C ALA A 84 -64.41 -19.87 51.15
N GLU A 85 -65.59 -19.28 50.98
CA GLU A 85 -65.90 -18.48 49.79
C GLU A 85 -65.11 -17.17 49.75
N ALA A 86 -64.96 -16.48 50.89
CA ALA A 86 -64.10 -15.32 51.00
C ALA A 86 -62.64 -15.64 50.65
N GLU A 87 -62.11 -16.78 51.12
CA GLU A 87 -60.74 -17.18 50.81
C GLU A 87 -60.57 -17.56 49.33
N LYS A 88 -61.55 -18.24 48.72
CA LYS A 88 -61.57 -18.49 47.27
C LYS A 88 -61.56 -17.17 46.49
N GLY A 89 -62.38 -16.20 46.88
CA GLY A 89 -62.42 -14.87 46.25
C GLY A 89 -61.09 -14.14 46.35
N LYS A 90 -60.44 -14.16 47.53
CA LYS A 90 -59.10 -13.58 47.71
C LYS A 90 -58.05 -14.25 46.82
N LYS A 91 -58.07 -15.59 46.72
CA LYS A 91 -57.13 -16.32 45.86
C LYS A 91 -57.37 -16.05 44.39
N ALA A 92 -58.62 -15.95 43.95
CA ALA A 92 -58.96 -15.57 42.58
C ALA A 92 -58.46 -14.16 42.26
N ALA A 93 -58.76 -13.16 43.10
CA ALA A 93 -58.30 -11.80 42.91
C ALA A 93 -56.75 -11.69 42.88
N SER A 94 -56.07 -12.41 43.76
CA SER A 94 -54.60 -12.45 43.76
C SER A 94 -54.03 -13.15 42.51
N ALA A 95 -54.69 -14.18 42.00
CA ALA A 95 -54.30 -14.81 40.75
C ALA A 95 -54.47 -13.86 39.56
N ASP A 96 -55.61 -13.17 39.48
CA ASP A 96 -55.90 -12.19 38.43
C ASP A 96 -54.92 -11.02 38.46
N GLU A 97 -54.61 -10.50 39.66
CA GLU A 97 -53.58 -9.47 39.85
C GLU A 97 -52.22 -9.95 39.33
N ARG A 98 -51.78 -11.16 39.70
CA ARG A 98 -50.51 -11.71 39.23
C ARG A 98 -50.49 -11.89 37.72
N ILE A 99 -51.57 -12.38 37.12
CA ILE A 99 -51.69 -12.54 35.66
C ILE A 99 -51.59 -11.17 34.99
N PHE A 100 -52.32 -10.17 35.48
CA PHE A 100 -52.30 -8.82 34.94
C PHE A 100 -50.89 -8.20 35.02
N VAL A 101 -50.24 -8.27 36.19
CA VAL A 101 -48.88 -7.76 36.38
C VAL A 101 -47.90 -8.45 35.44
N GLN A 102 -47.94 -9.79 35.35
CA GLN A 102 -47.04 -10.54 34.47
C GLN A 102 -47.27 -10.23 32.99
N ASN A 103 -48.51 -10.01 32.56
CA ASN A 103 -48.81 -9.59 31.19
C ASN A 103 -48.25 -8.20 30.88
N GLN A 104 -48.40 -7.25 31.81
CA GLN A 104 -47.83 -5.90 31.64
C GLN A 104 -46.30 -5.94 31.61
N GLU A 105 -45.69 -6.75 32.48
CA GLU A 105 -44.24 -6.97 32.50
C GLU A 105 -43.76 -7.56 31.17
N SER A 106 -44.49 -8.55 30.62
CA SER A 106 -44.17 -9.15 29.33
C SER A 106 -44.22 -8.13 28.19
N LEU A 107 -45.25 -7.27 28.15
CA LEU A 107 -45.37 -6.21 27.15
C LEU A 107 -44.26 -5.16 27.30
N ALA A 108 -43.89 -4.81 28.53
CA ALA A 108 -42.78 -3.90 28.80
C ALA A 108 -41.45 -4.49 28.30
N ILE A 109 -41.17 -5.75 28.61
CA ILE A 109 -39.97 -6.47 28.16
C ILE A 109 -39.94 -6.56 26.63
N GLU A 110 -41.07 -6.84 25.98
CA GLU A 110 -41.18 -6.87 24.51
C GLU A 110 -40.86 -5.49 23.90
N GLY A 111 -41.42 -4.41 24.46
CA GLY A 111 -41.14 -3.05 24.04
C GLY A 111 -39.67 -2.65 24.24
N GLU A 112 -39.06 -3.04 25.36
CA GLU A 112 -37.63 -2.85 25.61
C GLU A 112 -36.76 -3.61 24.61
N ASN A 113 -37.06 -4.88 24.34
CA ASN A 113 -36.31 -5.69 23.40
C ASN A 113 -36.42 -5.16 21.96
N THR A 114 -37.61 -4.73 21.55
CA THR A 114 -37.83 -4.07 20.26
C THR A 114 -37.02 -2.78 20.18
N SER A 115 -37.03 -1.97 21.23
CA SER A 115 -36.24 -0.73 21.29
C SER A 115 -34.74 -1.01 21.23
N LYS A 116 -34.25 -2.02 21.96
CA LYS A 116 -32.84 -2.45 21.92
C LYS A 116 -32.44 -2.97 20.53
N ALA A 117 -33.31 -3.73 19.87
CA ALA A 117 -33.08 -4.21 18.51
C ALA A 117 -32.97 -3.04 17.52
N ASN A 118 -33.90 -2.08 17.58
CA ASN A 118 -33.87 -0.88 16.76
C ASN A 118 -32.60 -0.05 17.01
N ILE A 119 -32.20 0.15 18.27
CA ILE A 119 -30.94 0.84 18.61
C ILE A 119 -29.73 0.13 18.00
N ALA A 120 -29.67 -1.21 18.11
CA ALA A 120 -28.59 -1.98 17.51
C ALA A 120 -28.56 -1.85 15.98
N GLU A 121 -29.73 -1.87 15.32
CA GLU A 121 -29.85 -1.67 13.87
C GLU A 121 -29.42 -0.26 13.45
N TYR A 122 -29.85 0.78 14.16
CA TYR A 122 -29.43 2.16 13.91
C TYR A 122 -27.92 2.33 14.11
N ASN A 123 -27.36 1.75 15.15
CA ASN A 123 -25.91 1.78 15.40
C ASN A 123 -25.13 1.04 14.30
N ALA A 124 -25.61 -0.12 13.85
CA ALA A 124 -25.01 -0.86 12.75
C ALA A 124 -25.05 -0.05 11.43
N THR A 125 -26.19 0.56 11.13
CA THR A 125 -26.38 1.41 9.95
C THR A 125 -25.50 2.67 10.02
N LEU A 126 -25.38 3.27 11.20
CA LEU A 126 -24.50 4.41 11.42
C LEU A 126 -23.03 4.02 11.17
N ALA A 127 -22.58 2.92 11.75
CA ALA A 127 -21.23 2.41 11.56
C ALA A 127 -20.92 2.07 10.08
N GLU A 128 -21.89 1.51 9.35
CA GLU A 128 -21.76 1.26 7.91
C GLU A 128 -21.59 2.58 7.13
N LYS A 129 -22.42 3.59 7.41
CA LYS A 129 -22.32 4.91 6.77
C LYS A 129 -21.01 5.62 7.11
N GLU A 130 -20.56 5.54 8.35
CA GLU A 130 -19.27 6.08 8.78
C GLU A 130 -18.11 5.39 8.06
N ALA A 131 -18.12 4.05 7.98
CA ALA A 131 -17.09 3.30 7.26
C ALA A 131 -17.09 3.61 5.75
N GLU A 132 -18.26 3.77 5.14
CA GLU A 132 -18.37 4.18 3.73
C GLU A 132 -17.84 5.60 3.51
N ALA A 133 -18.18 6.53 4.42
CA ALA A 133 -17.68 7.90 4.37
C ALA A 133 -16.15 7.96 4.54
N MET A 134 -15.58 7.20 5.48
CA MET A 134 -14.13 7.07 5.67
C MET A 134 -13.47 6.47 4.42
N ARG A 135 -14.02 5.38 3.87
CA ARG A 135 -13.51 4.78 2.63
C ARG A 135 -13.50 5.79 1.49
N ARG A 136 -14.59 6.55 1.32
CA ARG A 136 -14.71 7.57 0.27
C ARG A 136 -13.70 8.70 0.48
N ALA A 137 -13.54 9.17 1.71
CA ALA A 137 -12.56 10.20 2.08
C ALA A 137 -11.12 9.73 1.83
N GLU A 138 -10.78 8.50 2.22
CA GLU A 138 -9.44 7.95 2.01
C GLU A 138 -9.16 7.71 0.53
N VAL A 139 -10.11 7.16 -0.24
CA VAL A 139 -9.96 7.04 -1.70
C VAL A 139 -9.71 8.42 -2.33
N ALA A 140 -10.49 9.44 -1.95
CA ALA A 140 -10.30 10.79 -2.46
C ALA A 140 -8.92 11.39 -2.10
N SER A 141 -8.47 11.17 -0.86
CA SER A 141 -7.13 11.59 -0.39
C SER A 141 -6.02 10.91 -1.18
N ARG A 142 -6.12 9.58 -1.36
CA ARG A 142 -5.13 8.80 -2.12
C ARG A 142 -5.12 9.16 -3.59
N THR A 143 -6.28 9.42 -4.20
CA THR A 143 -6.34 9.88 -5.59
C THR A 143 -5.69 11.25 -5.75
N ALA A 144 -5.94 12.18 -4.82
CA ALA A 144 -5.30 13.49 -4.84
C ALA A 144 -3.78 13.39 -4.63
N GLU A 145 -3.32 12.56 -3.68
CA GLU A 145 -1.90 12.29 -3.46
C GLU A 145 -1.23 11.68 -4.70
N MET A 146 -1.88 10.70 -5.35
CA MET A 146 -1.37 10.09 -6.58
C MET A 146 -1.28 11.10 -7.73
N GLU A 147 -2.26 12.00 -7.86
CA GLU A 147 -2.22 13.05 -8.88
C GLU A 147 -1.07 14.04 -8.63
N VAL A 148 -0.87 14.46 -7.38
CA VAL A 148 0.27 15.32 -7.02
C VAL A 148 1.60 14.62 -7.30
N GLN A 149 1.74 13.34 -6.92
CA GLN A 149 2.95 12.56 -7.20
C GLN A 149 3.19 12.37 -8.69
N LYS A 150 2.15 12.10 -9.49
CA LYS A 150 2.27 12.01 -10.95
C LYS A 150 2.73 13.34 -11.55
N ALA A 151 2.18 14.45 -11.08
CA ALA A 151 2.61 15.78 -11.53
C ALA A 151 4.08 16.06 -11.18
N GLN A 152 4.51 15.71 -9.96
CA GLN A 152 5.92 15.82 -9.54
C GLN A 152 6.85 14.90 -10.35
N TYR A 153 6.44 13.66 -10.59
CA TYR A 153 7.20 12.71 -11.40
C TYR A 153 7.38 13.21 -12.83
N LEU A 154 6.33 13.73 -13.45
CA LEU A 154 6.40 14.31 -14.80
C LEU A 154 7.31 15.54 -14.82
N LEU A 155 7.19 16.42 -13.83
CA LEU A 155 8.08 17.59 -13.72
C LEU A 155 9.55 17.16 -13.60
N GLU A 156 9.83 16.15 -12.77
CA GLU A 156 11.18 15.63 -12.57
C GLU A 156 11.71 14.91 -13.83
N GLN A 157 10.86 14.16 -14.53
CA GLN A 157 11.22 13.52 -15.79
C GLN A 157 11.59 14.55 -16.86
N GLU A 158 10.82 15.63 -16.98
CA GLU A 158 11.11 16.72 -17.92
C GLU A 158 12.38 17.49 -17.50
N ARG A 159 12.63 17.65 -16.19
CA ARG A 159 13.88 18.24 -15.67
C ARG A 159 15.09 17.39 -16.05
N LEU A 160 15.04 16.08 -15.82
CA LEU A 160 16.12 15.15 -16.16
C LEU A 160 16.35 15.08 -17.67
N ARG A 161 15.29 15.07 -18.48
CA ARG A 161 15.41 15.17 -19.95
C ARG A 161 16.08 16.47 -20.38
N ALA A 162 15.67 17.60 -19.81
CA ALA A 162 16.29 18.89 -20.11
C ALA A 162 17.78 18.89 -19.72
N GLU A 163 18.13 18.31 -18.57
CA GLU A 163 19.52 18.16 -18.12
C GLU A 163 20.34 17.26 -19.05
N GLU A 164 19.79 16.13 -19.48
CA GLU A 164 20.43 15.23 -20.45
C GLU A 164 20.65 15.94 -21.80
N ILE A 165 19.65 16.65 -22.32
CA ILE A 165 19.76 17.45 -23.54
C ILE A 165 20.86 18.51 -23.42
N VAL A 166 20.91 19.24 -22.30
CA VAL A 166 21.96 20.24 -22.05
C VAL A 166 23.34 19.57 -21.97
N SER A 167 23.45 18.40 -21.33
CA SER A 167 24.72 17.66 -21.25
C SER A 167 25.21 17.19 -22.62
N GLU A 168 24.32 16.71 -23.48
CA GLU A 168 24.61 16.32 -24.86
C GLU A 168 24.96 17.53 -25.74
N GLU A 169 24.29 18.67 -25.55
CA GLU A 169 24.61 19.91 -26.25
C GLU A 169 25.99 20.45 -25.85
N ILE A 170 26.35 20.39 -24.57
CA ILE A 170 27.69 20.72 -24.07
C ILE A 170 28.73 19.77 -24.67
N ALA A 171 28.47 18.46 -24.70
CA ALA A 171 29.38 17.48 -25.29
C ALA A 171 29.60 17.74 -26.79
N LYS A 172 28.53 18.03 -27.54
CA LYS A 172 28.61 18.43 -28.95
C LYS A 172 29.44 19.69 -29.14
N GLN A 173 29.19 20.74 -28.33
CA GLN A 173 29.97 21.98 -28.38
C GLN A 173 31.44 21.74 -28.03
N GLN A 174 31.75 20.91 -27.04
CA GLN A 174 33.12 20.53 -26.70
C GLN A 174 33.83 19.82 -27.85
N ILE A 175 33.16 18.90 -28.54
CA ILE A 175 33.72 18.20 -29.72
C ILE A 175 33.96 19.20 -30.86
N GLU A 176 33.04 20.12 -31.13
CA GLU A 176 33.19 21.14 -32.17
C GLU A 176 34.33 22.12 -31.85
N ILE A 177 34.45 22.57 -30.60
CA ILE A 177 35.55 23.40 -30.13
C ILE A 177 36.88 22.62 -30.20
N ALA A 178 36.92 21.35 -29.80
CA ALA A 178 38.12 20.53 -29.88
C ALA A 178 38.55 20.28 -31.33
N ALA A 179 37.61 19.98 -32.23
CA ALA A 179 37.87 19.79 -33.65
C ALA A 179 38.35 21.09 -34.31
N SER A 180 37.75 22.23 -34.00
CA SER A 180 38.21 23.53 -34.52
C SER A 180 39.58 23.93 -33.95
N ALA A 181 39.84 23.66 -32.65
CA ALA A 181 41.13 23.89 -32.03
C ALA A 181 42.24 23.01 -32.65
N GLU A 182 41.95 21.74 -32.93
CA GLU A 182 42.90 20.83 -33.59
C GLU A 182 43.15 21.24 -35.05
N ALA A 183 42.11 21.62 -35.79
CA ALA A 183 42.26 22.14 -37.15
C ALA A 183 43.12 23.41 -37.19
N GLU A 184 42.89 24.35 -36.26
CA GLU A 184 43.67 25.58 -36.15
C GLU A 184 45.11 25.30 -35.71
N ARG A 185 45.32 24.35 -34.80
CA ARG A 185 46.65 23.89 -34.40
C ARG A 185 47.41 23.33 -35.60
N GLN A 186 46.81 22.42 -36.37
CA GLN A 186 47.42 21.85 -37.57
C GLN A 186 47.73 22.95 -38.60
N ARG A 187 46.84 23.92 -38.77
CA ARG A 187 47.07 25.07 -39.66
C ARG A 187 48.29 25.88 -39.25
N ARG A 188 48.43 26.18 -37.96
CA ARG A 188 49.60 26.93 -37.45
C ARG A 188 50.89 26.13 -37.55
N ILE A 189 50.85 24.82 -37.30
CA ILE A 189 52.03 23.95 -37.48
C ILE A 189 52.45 23.95 -38.95
N ALA A 190 51.51 23.73 -39.88
CA ALA A 190 51.78 23.75 -41.32
C ALA A 190 52.30 25.12 -41.80
N GLN A 191 51.77 26.23 -41.28
CA GLN A 191 52.30 27.57 -41.55
C GLN A 191 53.72 27.75 -41.01
N GLY A 192 53.97 27.34 -39.76
CA GLY A 192 55.30 27.41 -39.16
C GLY A 192 56.33 26.56 -39.91
N GLU A 193 55.94 25.38 -40.38
CA GLU A 193 56.78 24.53 -41.24
C GLU A 193 57.03 25.18 -42.60
N ALA A 194 56.01 25.76 -43.24
CA ALA A 194 56.15 26.46 -44.51
C ALA A 194 57.09 27.68 -44.38
N ASP A 195 56.92 28.48 -43.32
CA ASP A 195 57.76 29.64 -43.02
C ASP A 195 59.21 29.22 -42.72
N ALA A 196 59.41 28.13 -41.99
CA ALA A 196 60.74 27.58 -41.71
C ALA A 196 61.44 27.11 -43.00
N ILE A 197 60.71 26.40 -43.87
CA ILE A 197 61.21 25.94 -45.17
C ILE A 197 61.56 27.13 -46.07
N LEU A 198 60.69 28.14 -46.14
CA LEU A 198 60.96 29.37 -46.88
C LEU A 198 62.22 30.08 -46.35
N ALA A 199 62.36 30.19 -45.02
CA ALA A 199 63.54 30.81 -44.41
C ALA A 199 64.85 30.04 -44.71
N ILE A 200 64.81 28.70 -44.74
CA ILE A 200 65.97 27.89 -45.14
C ILE A 200 66.31 28.17 -46.61
N TYR A 201 65.33 28.11 -47.51
CA TYR A 201 65.57 28.35 -48.94
C TYR A 201 66.02 29.77 -49.25
N THR A 202 65.49 30.79 -48.56
CA THR A 202 65.97 32.16 -48.73
C THR A 202 67.39 32.32 -48.19
N ALA A 203 67.72 31.74 -47.04
CA ALA A 203 69.07 31.76 -46.50
C ALA A 203 70.08 31.04 -47.42
N GLU A 204 69.69 29.90 -47.99
CA GLU A 204 70.49 29.18 -48.99
C GLU A 204 70.67 30.01 -50.26
N ALA A 205 69.59 30.59 -50.79
CA ALA A 205 69.63 31.43 -51.99
C ALA A 205 70.53 32.66 -51.79
N GLU A 206 70.41 33.36 -50.65
CA GLU A 206 71.28 34.48 -50.29
C GLU A 206 72.74 34.04 -50.11
N GLY A 207 72.96 32.88 -49.49
CA GLY A 207 74.30 32.29 -49.33
C GLY A 207 74.96 32.01 -50.68
N VAL A 208 74.22 31.35 -51.59
CA VAL A 208 74.68 31.07 -52.96
C VAL A 208 74.92 32.36 -53.73
N GLN A 209 74.02 33.35 -53.62
CA GLN A 209 74.19 34.65 -54.27
C GLN A 209 75.46 35.35 -53.79
N LYS A 210 75.71 35.40 -52.47
CA LYS A 210 76.95 36.00 -51.92
C LYS A 210 78.21 35.28 -52.41
N VAL A 211 78.19 33.94 -52.52
CA VAL A 211 79.30 33.17 -53.09
C VAL A 211 79.51 33.51 -54.57
N LEU A 212 78.43 33.63 -55.35
CA LEU A 212 78.50 33.99 -56.77
C LEU A 212 78.98 35.43 -56.98
N GLU A 213 78.53 36.39 -56.17
CA GLU A 213 78.99 37.78 -56.20
C GLU A 213 80.47 37.89 -55.80
N ALA A 214 80.91 37.14 -54.78
CA ALA A 214 82.32 37.05 -54.41
C ALA A 214 83.16 36.45 -55.55
N LYS A 215 82.67 35.40 -56.22
CA LYS A 215 83.34 34.85 -57.42
C LYS A 215 83.39 35.85 -58.57
N ALA A 216 82.27 36.54 -58.86
CA ALA A 216 82.19 37.53 -59.92
C ALA A 216 83.12 38.72 -59.67
N SER A 217 83.19 39.20 -58.43
CA SER A 217 84.14 40.25 -58.04
C SER A 217 85.59 39.77 -58.08
N GLY A 218 85.88 38.54 -57.64
CA GLY A 218 87.19 37.90 -57.81
C GLY A 218 87.61 37.80 -59.28
N TYR A 219 86.73 37.34 -60.17
CA TYR A 219 86.97 37.31 -61.61
C TYR A 219 87.21 38.69 -62.20
N LYS A 220 86.44 39.71 -61.77
CA LYS A 220 86.66 41.10 -62.18
C LYS A 220 88.04 41.61 -61.77
N MET A 221 88.52 41.25 -60.57
CA MET A 221 89.86 41.59 -60.11
C MET A 221 90.94 40.88 -60.93
N LEU A 222 90.78 39.59 -61.24
CA LEU A 222 91.72 38.86 -62.09
C LEU A 222 91.81 39.45 -63.51
N VAL A 223 90.68 39.80 -64.10
CA VAL A 223 90.63 40.46 -65.42
C VAL A 223 91.30 41.85 -65.38
N ALA A 224 91.10 42.61 -64.31
CA ALA A 224 91.76 43.91 -64.12
C ALA A 224 93.27 43.77 -63.92
N SER A 225 93.72 42.76 -63.17
CA SER A 225 95.15 42.46 -62.94
C SER A 225 95.84 41.92 -64.19
N ALA A 226 95.12 41.26 -65.10
CA ALA A 226 95.62 40.79 -66.39
C ALA A 226 95.74 41.92 -67.46
N GLY A 227 95.65 43.20 -67.06
CA GLY A 227 95.80 44.33 -67.97
C GLY A 227 94.61 44.57 -68.91
N GLY A 228 93.45 43.98 -68.61
CA GLY A 228 92.23 44.12 -69.42
C GLY A 228 92.11 43.14 -70.59
N ASP A 229 93.06 42.21 -70.77
CA ASP A 229 92.95 41.17 -71.78
C ASP A 229 92.07 40.01 -71.29
N ALA A 230 90.82 39.98 -71.78
CA ALA A 230 89.86 38.94 -71.47
C ALA A 230 90.33 37.54 -71.89
N LYS A 231 91.22 37.41 -72.89
CA LYS A 231 91.76 36.11 -73.32
C LYS A 231 92.76 35.55 -72.32
N ALA A 232 93.65 36.37 -71.76
CA ALA A 232 94.62 35.92 -70.75
C ALA A 232 93.95 35.51 -69.42
N ALA A 233 92.92 36.26 -68.99
CA ALA A 233 92.13 35.91 -67.82
C ALA A 233 91.31 34.62 -68.03
N ALA A 234 90.76 34.40 -69.24
CA ALA A 234 90.08 33.16 -69.59
C ALA A 234 91.03 31.96 -69.58
N THR A 235 92.28 32.10 -70.06
CA THR A 235 93.30 31.04 -69.99
C THR A 235 93.69 30.70 -68.56
N LEU A 236 93.87 31.70 -67.68
CA LEU A 236 94.12 31.47 -66.25
C LEU A 236 92.96 30.75 -65.55
N LEU A 237 91.72 31.16 -65.83
CA LEU A 237 90.52 30.50 -65.30
C LEU A 237 90.36 29.07 -65.84
N MET A 238 90.71 28.84 -67.11
CA MET A 238 90.76 27.49 -67.68
C MET A 238 91.78 26.63 -66.95
N VAL A 239 92.99 27.13 -66.68
CA VAL A 239 94.02 26.38 -65.92
C VAL A 239 93.55 26.05 -64.49
N GLU A 240 92.91 26.99 -63.78
CA GLU A 240 92.33 26.73 -62.45
C GLU A 240 91.21 25.68 -62.52
N LYS A 241 90.37 25.74 -63.56
CA LYS A 241 89.28 24.78 -63.77
C LYS A 241 89.72 23.44 -64.31
N VAL A 242 90.90 23.33 -64.95
CA VAL A 242 91.49 22.06 -65.37
C VAL A 242 91.67 21.13 -64.17
N ASP A 243 92.07 21.62 -62.99
CA ASP A 243 92.21 20.76 -61.81
C ASP A 243 90.85 20.20 -61.34
N SER A 244 89.80 21.04 -61.32
CA SER A 244 88.43 20.58 -61.02
C SER A 244 87.84 19.65 -62.09
N MET A 245 88.19 19.84 -63.36
CA MET A 245 87.79 18.95 -64.46
C MET A 245 88.55 17.63 -64.39
N VAL A 246 89.84 17.64 -64.04
CA VAL A 246 90.64 16.43 -63.83
C VAL A 246 90.10 15.66 -62.63
N GLN A 247 89.74 16.30 -61.52
CA GLN A 247 89.08 15.62 -60.39
C GLN A 247 87.73 15.02 -60.80
N ALA A 248 86.86 15.78 -61.47
CA ALA A 248 85.56 15.27 -61.92
C ALA A 248 85.70 14.13 -62.95
N GLN A 249 86.72 14.20 -63.82
CA GLN A 249 87.04 13.11 -64.75
C GLN A 249 87.65 11.91 -64.02
N VAL A 250 88.50 12.10 -63.01
CA VAL A 250 89.03 11.01 -62.17
C VAL A 250 87.91 10.36 -61.39
N GLU A 251 86.94 11.10 -60.83
CA GLU A 251 85.75 10.52 -60.20
C GLU A 251 84.88 9.75 -61.21
N ALA A 252 84.69 10.29 -62.42
CA ALA A 252 83.95 9.60 -63.48
C ALA A 252 84.66 8.32 -63.96
N VAL A 253 86.00 8.33 -64.08
CA VAL A 253 86.81 7.16 -64.45
C VAL A 253 86.91 6.15 -63.31
N LYS A 254 86.95 6.60 -62.05
CA LYS A 254 86.95 5.72 -60.87
C LYS A 254 85.64 4.94 -60.75
N ASN A 255 84.54 5.48 -61.26
CA ASN A 255 83.24 4.81 -61.34
C ASN A 255 83.02 4.02 -62.65
N LEU A 256 83.99 3.97 -63.56
CA LEU A 256 83.96 3.12 -64.76
C LEU A 256 84.51 1.72 -64.41
N GLN A 257 83.63 0.86 -63.91
CA GLN A 257 83.88 -0.58 -63.83
C GLN A 257 83.65 -1.20 -65.23
N ILE A 258 84.71 -1.43 -66.01
CA ILE A 258 84.61 -2.19 -67.27
C ILE A 258 84.67 -3.69 -66.93
N ASP A 259 83.52 -4.26 -66.59
CA ASP A 259 83.42 -5.63 -66.07
C ASP A 259 83.45 -6.74 -67.14
N LYS A 260 83.23 -6.45 -68.43
CA LYS A 260 83.36 -7.47 -69.49
C LYS A 260 83.35 -6.88 -70.90
N ILE A 261 84.47 -6.96 -71.62
CA ILE A 261 84.50 -6.69 -73.07
C ILE A 261 84.15 -7.99 -73.78
N THR A 262 82.97 -8.05 -74.41
CA THR A 262 82.58 -9.18 -75.27
C THR A 262 82.69 -8.72 -76.72
N VAL A 263 83.78 -9.10 -77.39
CA VAL A 263 83.97 -8.83 -78.82
C VAL A 263 83.21 -9.90 -79.60
N TRP A 264 82.20 -9.48 -80.36
CA TRP A 264 81.55 -10.32 -81.35
C TRP A 264 82.17 -10.02 -82.72
N ASP A 265 82.94 -10.98 -83.21
CA ASP A 265 83.51 -11.00 -84.56
C ASP A 265 82.40 -11.38 -85.54
N SER A 266 81.97 -10.42 -86.36
CA SER A 266 81.14 -10.67 -87.54
C SER A 266 81.95 -10.22 -88.75
N GLY A 267 82.81 -11.13 -89.21
CA GLY A 267 83.65 -10.94 -90.37
C GLY A 267 82.82 -10.65 -91.62
N ASN A 268 82.92 -9.42 -92.12
CA ASN A 268 82.95 -9.16 -93.55
C ASN A 268 83.71 -7.85 -93.79
N GLY A 269 84.94 -7.97 -94.31
CA GLY A 269 85.83 -6.85 -94.58
C GLY A 269 85.98 -6.58 -96.07
N GLU A 270 86.19 -5.32 -96.41
CA GLU A 270 86.96 -4.89 -97.58
C GLU A 270 88.19 -4.16 -96.99
N ASP A 271 89.39 -4.52 -97.43
CA ASP A 271 90.72 -4.07 -96.95
C ASP A 271 91.36 -4.71 -95.70
N GLY A 272 91.26 -6.04 -95.55
CA GLY A 272 92.33 -6.89 -94.99
C GLY A 272 92.95 -6.52 -93.63
N LYS A 273 92.29 -5.68 -92.84
CA LYS A 273 92.71 -5.18 -91.53
C LYS A 273 91.66 -5.61 -90.50
N GLY A 274 92.06 -6.46 -89.56
CA GLY A 274 91.15 -7.05 -88.56
C GLY A 274 90.54 -6.02 -87.61
N ALA A 275 89.35 -6.33 -87.06
CA ALA A 275 88.53 -5.48 -86.20
C ALA A 275 89.26 -4.90 -84.96
N THR A 276 90.34 -5.54 -84.51
CA THR A 276 91.20 -5.03 -83.42
C THR A 276 92.00 -3.78 -83.83
N SER A 277 92.37 -3.64 -85.09
CA SER A 277 93.06 -2.46 -85.62
C SER A 277 92.11 -1.28 -85.87
N ASN A 278 90.86 -1.55 -86.25
CA ASN A 278 89.82 -0.52 -86.35
C ASN A 278 89.36 0.00 -84.98
N PHE A 279 89.32 -0.83 -83.93
CA PHE A 279 89.00 -0.36 -82.57
C PHE A 279 90.07 0.60 -82.02
N VAL A 280 91.35 0.28 -82.23
CA VAL A 280 92.46 1.15 -81.79
C VAL A 280 92.49 2.44 -82.61
N SER A 281 92.22 2.38 -83.92
CA SER A 281 92.11 3.59 -84.76
C SER A 281 90.89 4.45 -84.38
N SER A 282 89.74 3.84 -84.03
CA SER A 282 88.56 4.58 -83.58
C SER A 282 88.75 5.19 -82.19
N LEU A 283 89.52 4.54 -81.30
CA LEU A 283 89.83 5.09 -79.97
C LEU A 283 90.81 6.28 -80.06
N VAL A 284 91.74 6.24 -81.03
CA VAL A 284 92.64 7.36 -81.34
C VAL A 284 91.91 8.49 -82.08
N GLN A 285 90.86 8.19 -82.86
CA GLN A 285 89.98 9.20 -83.48
C GLN A 285 88.91 9.79 -82.55
N THR A 286 88.59 9.16 -81.41
CA THR A 286 87.71 9.72 -80.38
C THR A 286 88.40 10.71 -79.44
N LEU A 287 89.71 10.92 -79.59
CA LEU A 287 90.38 12.11 -79.07
C LEU A 287 90.21 13.22 -80.11
N PRO A 288 89.41 14.26 -79.84
CA PRO A 288 89.27 15.36 -80.77
C PRO A 288 90.67 15.96 -80.99
N PRO A 289 91.13 16.16 -82.24
CA PRO A 289 92.31 16.95 -82.47
C PRO A 289 92.04 18.32 -81.84
N MET A 290 92.87 18.68 -80.84
CA MET A 290 92.81 19.94 -80.09
C MET A 290 92.70 21.21 -80.97
N HIS A 291 92.94 21.07 -82.28
CA HIS A 291 92.87 22.12 -83.28
C HIS A 291 91.43 22.50 -83.70
N ASP A 292 90.43 21.62 -83.59
CA ASP A 292 89.06 21.91 -84.06
C ASP A 292 88.11 22.39 -82.93
N VAL A 293 88.38 22.03 -81.68
CA VAL A 293 87.64 22.56 -80.51
C VAL A 293 88.02 24.03 -80.23
N ALA A 294 89.23 24.44 -80.59
CA ALA A 294 89.67 25.83 -80.46
C ALA A 294 89.03 26.78 -81.50
N LYS A 295 88.68 26.29 -82.71
CA LYS A 295 88.02 27.09 -83.75
C LYS A 295 86.53 27.32 -83.51
N MET A 296 85.82 26.38 -82.87
CA MET A 296 84.44 26.61 -82.41
C MET A 296 84.32 27.58 -81.22
N ALA A 297 85.44 27.86 -80.54
CA ALA A 297 85.53 28.79 -79.42
C ALA A 297 86.00 30.21 -79.82
N GLY A 298 86.15 30.52 -81.11
CA GLY A 298 86.32 31.88 -81.61
C GLY A 298 87.67 32.56 -81.34
N VAL A 299 88.77 31.79 -81.29
CA VAL A 299 90.11 32.36 -81.04
C VAL A 299 91.12 31.90 -82.09
N GLU A 300 91.53 32.83 -82.96
CA GLU A 300 92.74 32.72 -83.79
C GLU A 300 93.97 33.11 -82.97
N LEU A 301 95.05 32.34 -83.09
CA LEU A 301 96.38 32.63 -82.54
C LEU A 301 97.36 32.87 -83.71
N PRO A 302 98.34 33.78 -83.55
CA PRO A 302 99.26 34.17 -84.61
C PRO A 302 100.23 33.03 -85.00
N GLU A 303 100.50 32.89 -86.30
CA GLU A 303 101.45 31.92 -86.85
C GLU A 303 102.91 32.28 -86.52
N TYR A 304 103.54 31.53 -85.62
CA TYR A 304 104.71 30.65 -85.86
C TYR A 304 105.19 29.99 -84.56
#